data_AF-A0A425WE07-F1
#
_entry.id   AF-A0A425WE07-F1
#
_cell.length_a   1.000
_cell.length_b   1.000
_cell.length_c   1.000
_cell.angle_alpha   90.00
_cell.angle_beta   90.00
_cell.angle_gamma   90.00
#
_symmetry.space_group_name_H-M   'P 1'
#
loop_
_entity.id
_entity.type
_entity.pdbx_description
1 polymer ?
#
loop_
_entity_poly.entity_id
_entity_poly.type
_entity_poly.pdbx_seq_one_letter_code
_entity_poly.pdbx_strand_id
1 'polypeptide(L)'
;MPCHERPGGRLALVQPPPRAVPDHRRHVARCLPELCLRGVGSHRADVRMEPEDAELMYQGTLDFVSFSYYRSTVVSAKDPDWHLLGGTPNPLCVEKTPWGWAVDPLGLYYCLNELYDRYQKPLFVAENGIDAIDQVSDDGVVHDDYRCDYPAKHLHVIRDAICLDHVPCIGYTMWGNVDLVSRSTGEMVKRYGFVCADMDNKGDGILKRSRKDSF
;
A
#
# COMPACT_ATOMS: atom_id res chain seq x y z
N MET A 1 -35.61 -45.84 -2.15
CA MET A 1 -34.47 -46.15 -3.05
C MET A 1 -34.90 -45.82 -4.49
N PRO A 2 -33.97 -45.33 -5.33
CA PRO A 2 -34.21 -44.22 -6.26
C PRO A 2 -34.43 -44.65 -7.72
N CYS A 3 -34.86 -43.70 -8.57
CA CYS A 3 -34.63 -43.75 -10.01
C CYS A 3 -34.52 -42.35 -10.64
N HIS A 4 -33.54 -42.21 -11.52
CA HIS A 4 -33.36 -41.27 -12.64
C HIS A 4 -32.81 -39.84 -12.47
N GLU A 5 -32.05 -39.46 -13.50
CA GLU A 5 -31.10 -38.36 -13.66
C GLU A 5 -31.70 -37.08 -14.30
N ARG A 6 -31.15 -35.92 -13.85
CA ARG A 6 -30.85 -34.63 -14.55
C ARG A 6 -32.06 -33.76 -15.00
N PRO A 7 -31.96 -32.41 -15.19
CA PRO A 7 -30.77 -31.58 -15.46
C PRO A 7 -30.72 -30.15 -14.83
N GLY A 8 -29.58 -29.45 -14.96
CA GLY A 8 -29.52 -27.98 -15.13
C GLY A 8 -29.89 -27.08 -13.93
N GLY A 9 -28.91 -26.77 -13.08
CA GLY A 9 -29.01 -25.65 -12.14
C GLY A 9 -27.69 -24.90 -12.05
N ARG A 10 -27.66 -23.62 -12.45
CA ARG A 10 -26.57 -22.72 -12.06
C ARG A 10 -26.51 -22.71 -10.54
N LEU A 11 -25.34 -22.98 -9.96
CA LEU A 11 -25.08 -22.64 -8.57
C LEU A 11 -25.25 -21.12 -8.46
N ALA A 12 -26.38 -20.67 -7.92
CA ALA A 12 -26.52 -19.29 -7.50
C ALA A 12 -25.64 -19.15 -6.26
N LEU A 13 -24.56 -18.39 -6.38
CA LEU A 13 -23.81 -17.88 -5.24
C LEU A 13 -24.78 -17.02 -4.43
N VAL A 14 -25.28 -17.58 -3.33
CA VAL A 14 -26.07 -16.84 -2.35
C VAL A 14 -25.15 -15.78 -1.78
N GLN A 15 -25.36 -14.51 -2.16
CA GLN A 15 -24.66 -13.41 -1.53
C GLN A 15 -25.04 -13.38 -0.05
N PRO A 16 -24.08 -13.37 0.89
CA PRO A 16 -24.40 -13.18 2.29
C PRO A 16 -25.11 -11.84 2.47
N PRO A 17 -26.01 -11.71 3.46
CA PRO A 17 -26.69 -10.45 3.72
C PRO A 17 -25.65 -9.35 3.96
N PRO A 18 -25.90 -8.11 3.50
CA PRO A 18 -25.00 -6.99 3.77
C PRO A 18 -24.81 -6.88 5.29
N ARG A 19 -23.56 -6.94 5.73
CA ARG A 19 -23.22 -6.65 7.14
C ARG A 19 -23.81 -5.28 7.47
N ALA A 20 -24.56 -5.20 8.56
CA ALA A 20 -25.08 -3.93 9.04
C ALA A 20 -23.90 -2.98 9.26
N VAL A 21 -23.80 -1.94 8.43
CA VAL A 21 -22.75 -0.93 8.53
C VAL A 21 -23.07 -0.07 9.75
N PRO A 22 -22.26 -0.11 10.83
CA PRO A 22 -22.48 0.75 11.98
C PRO A 22 -22.36 2.21 11.57
N ASP A 23 -22.97 3.13 12.33
CA ASP A 23 -22.77 4.57 12.17
C ASP A 23 -21.27 4.90 12.31
N HIS A 24 -20.61 5.03 11.16
CA HIS A 24 -19.17 5.15 10.96
C HIS A 24 -18.60 6.44 11.56
N ARG A 25 -19.47 7.39 11.91
CA ARG A 25 -19.07 8.64 12.60
C ARG A 25 -18.72 8.40 14.06
N ARG A 26 -19.25 7.37 14.72
CA ARG A 26 -19.02 7.15 16.16
C ARG A 26 -17.73 6.39 16.50
N HIS A 27 -17.24 5.53 15.61
CA HIS A 27 -16.04 4.70 15.89
C HIS A 27 -14.72 5.37 15.52
N VAL A 28 -14.72 6.28 14.52
CA VAL A 28 -13.53 7.01 14.08
C VAL A 28 -13.26 8.26 14.94
N ALA A 29 -14.24 8.66 15.75
CA ALA A 29 -14.29 9.90 16.51
C ALA A 29 -13.55 9.91 17.86
N ARG A 30 -12.47 9.14 18.02
CA ARG A 30 -11.45 9.50 19.01
C ARG A 30 -10.45 10.41 18.31
N CYS A 31 -10.76 11.72 18.31
CA CYS A 31 -9.97 12.76 17.61
C CYS A 31 -8.47 12.65 17.91
N LEU A 32 -8.11 12.23 19.13
CA LEU A 32 -6.80 11.66 19.44
C LEU A 32 -6.97 10.35 20.20
N PRO A 33 -6.28 9.26 19.81
CA PRO A 33 -6.19 8.08 20.64
C PRO A 33 -5.55 8.42 22.00
N GLU A 34 -6.13 7.93 23.09
CA GLU A 34 -5.59 8.03 24.47
C GLU A 34 -4.10 7.67 24.56
N LEU A 35 -3.66 6.72 23.73
CA LEU A 35 -2.26 6.31 23.65
C LEU A 35 -1.34 7.45 23.18
N CYS A 36 -1.78 8.26 22.22
CA CYS A 36 -1.03 9.42 21.73
C CYS A 36 -0.89 10.48 22.81
N LEU A 37 -1.96 10.76 23.57
CA LEU A 37 -1.95 11.71 24.68
C LEU A 37 -1.01 11.28 25.81
N ARG A 38 -0.98 9.98 26.14
CA ARG A 38 -0.02 9.41 27.11
C ARG A 38 1.42 9.53 26.61
N GLY A 39 1.66 9.26 25.33
CA GLY A 39 2.99 9.39 24.71
C GLY A 39 3.53 10.82 24.79
N VAL A 40 2.71 11.81 24.43
CA VAL A 40 3.03 13.24 24.52
C VAL A 40 3.34 13.65 25.97
N GLY A 41 2.50 13.24 26.92
CA GLY A 41 2.72 13.51 28.35
C GLY A 41 4.03 12.93 28.90
N SER A 42 4.46 11.78 28.39
CA SER A 42 5.75 11.17 28.78
C SER A 42 6.99 11.88 28.22
N HIS A 43 6.85 12.69 27.16
CA HIS A 43 7.95 13.39 26.49
C HIS A 43 8.02 14.90 26.77
N ARG A 44 7.22 15.41 27.74
CA ARG A 44 7.13 16.85 28.08
C ARG A 44 6.82 17.77 26.89
N ALA A 45 6.13 17.26 25.86
CA ALA A 45 5.62 18.10 24.79
C ALA A 45 4.28 18.70 25.24
N ASP A 46 4.18 20.04 25.28
CA ASP A 46 2.92 20.74 25.54
C ASP A 46 2.20 20.96 24.20
N VAL A 47 1.11 20.22 23.98
CA VAL A 47 0.29 20.36 22.78
C VAL A 47 -0.82 21.34 23.09
N ARG A 48 -0.68 22.57 22.59
CA ARG A 48 -1.71 23.59 22.68
C ARG A 48 -2.92 23.17 21.82
N MET A 49 -4.08 23.15 22.44
CA MET A 49 -5.38 22.84 21.85
C MET A 49 -6.33 24.00 22.15
N GLU A 50 -6.93 24.58 21.12
CA GLU A 50 -8.00 25.56 21.29
C GLU A 50 -9.33 24.82 21.60
N PRO A 51 -10.29 25.48 22.27
CA PRO A 51 -11.56 24.85 22.66
C PRO A 51 -12.33 24.20 21.49
N GLU A 52 -12.18 24.73 20.29
CA GLU A 52 -12.88 24.30 19.08
C GLU A 52 -12.18 23.17 18.33
N ASP A 53 -10.88 22.91 18.57
CA ASP A 53 -10.08 21.97 17.79
C ASP A 53 -10.65 20.55 17.83
N ALA A 54 -11.15 20.13 19.00
CA ALA A 54 -11.74 18.80 19.17
C ALA A 54 -13.00 18.63 18.32
N GLU A 55 -13.85 19.65 18.26
CA GLU A 55 -15.07 19.64 17.46
C GLU A 55 -14.75 19.69 15.96
N LEU A 56 -13.79 20.52 15.56
CA LEU A 56 -13.34 20.60 14.16
C LEU A 56 -12.79 19.26 13.66
N MET A 57 -11.98 18.57 14.46
CA MET A 57 -11.48 17.24 14.11
C MET A 57 -12.60 16.19 14.06
N TYR A 58 -13.58 16.29 14.97
CA TYR A 58 -14.74 15.39 14.97
C TYR A 58 -15.61 15.56 13.72
N GLN A 59 -15.82 16.80 13.29
CA GLN A 59 -16.62 17.12 12.11
C GLN A 59 -15.84 16.87 10.81
N GLY A 60 -14.53 17.06 10.81
CA GLY A 60 -13.65 16.98 9.64
C GLY A 60 -13.10 15.60 9.29
N THR A 61 -13.80 14.50 9.62
CA THR A 61 -13.27 13.17 9.31
C THR A 61 -13.26 12.88 7.80
N LEU A 62 -12.21 12.21 7.32
CA LEU A 62 -12.05 11.85 5.90
C LEU A 62 -13.13 10.89 5.39
N ASP A 63 -13.47 10.95 4.10
CA ASP A 63 -14.46 10.05 3.48
C ASP A 63 -13.89 8.65 3.18
N PHE A 64 -12.57 8.54 2.99
CA PHE A 64 -11.85 7.30 2.70
C PHE A 64 -10.46 7.32 3.35
N VAL A 65 -9.82 6.17 3.43
CA VAL A 65 -8.45 6.03 3.93
C VAL A 65 -7.52 5.70 2.77
N SER A 66 -6.64 6.64 2.45
CA SER A 66 -5.53 6.40 1.52
C SER A 66 -4.28 5.97 2.27
N PHE A 67 -3.55 5.00 1.73
CA PHE A 67 -2.29 4.56 2.32
C PHE A 67 -1.29 4.12 1.25
N SER A 68 -0.01 4.11 1.64
CA SER A 68 1.09 3.57 0.87
C SER A 68 1.49 2.19 1.40
N TYR A 69 1.87 1.29 0.50
CA TYR A 69 2.37 -0.03 0.86
C TYR A 69 3.53 -0.45 -0.04
N TYR A 70 4.64 -0.83 0.58
CA TYR A 70 5.83 -1.29 -0.13
C TYR A 70 6.42 -2.59 0.46
N ARG A 71 6.32 -2.77 1.78
CA ARG A 71 6.92 -3.88 2.52
C ARG A 71 6.22 -4.10 3.86
N SER A 72 6.39 -5.28 4.43
CA SER A 72 6.13 -5.57 5.84
C SER A 72 7.44 -5.60 6.65
N THR A 73 7.33 -5.40 7.96
CA THR A 73 8.48 -5.51 8.89
C THR A 73 8.10 -6.34 10.10
N VAL A 74 9.10 -6.96 10.72
CA VAL A 74 8.97 -7.64 12.01
C VAL A 74 9.63 -6.79 13.08
N VAL A 75 9.02 -6.76 14.26
CA VAL A 75 9.51 -5.99 15.39
C VAL A 75 9.75 -6.94 16.55
N SER A 76 10.85 -6.74 17.27
CA SER A 76 11.18 -7.46 18.50
C SER A 76 11.53 -6.46 19.58
N ALA A 77 11.17 -6.75 20.82
CA ALA A 77 11.57 -5.92 21.97
C ALA A 77 13.10 -5.84 22.15
N LYS A 78 13.85 -6.74 21.51
CA LYS A 78 15.32 -6.77 21.50
C LYS A 78 15.92 -6.17 20.22
N ASP A 79 15.09 -5.69 19.30
CA ASP A 79 15.55 -5.17 18.01
C ASP A 79 16.23 -3.79 18.22
N PRO A 80 17.53 -3.66 17.92
CA PRO A 80 18.21 -2.36 18.01
C PRO A 80 17.79 -1.40 16.89
N ASP A 81 17.22 -1.89 15.78
CA ASP A 81 16.94 -1.11 14.56
C ASP A 81 15.48 -0.64 14.48
N TRP A 82 14.84 -0.40 15.62
CA TRP A 82 13.52 0.22 15.66
C TRP A 82 13.59 1.70 15.22
N HIS A 83 12.92 2.04 14.13
CA HIS A 83 12.81 3.41 13.64
C HIS A 83 11.41 3.68 13.07
N LEU A 84 11.17 4.95 12.72
CA LEU A 84 9.85 5.44 12.27
C LEU A 84 9.29 4.70 11.04
N LEU A 85 10.18 4.08 10.23
CA LEU A 85 9.85 3.37 8.99
C LEU A 85 9.83 1.84 9.15
N GLY A 86 9.83 1.35 10.40
CA GLY A 86 9.65 -0.06 10.74
C GLY A 86 10.85 -0.70 11.41
N GLY A 87 10.75 -2.01 11.65
CA GLY A 87 11.82 -2.84 12.22
C GLY A 87 12.57 -3.65 11.16
N THR A 88 13.12 -4.79 11.58
CA THR A 88 13.83 -5.74 10.73
C THR A 88 12.94 -6.27 9.57
N PRO A 89 13.48 -6.50 8.36
CA PRO A 89 12.73 -7.16 7.28
C PRO A 89 12.16 -8.52 7.69
N ASN A 90 10.96 -8.85 7.21
CA ASN A 90 10.32 -10.12 7.52
C ASN A 90 11.17 -11.31 7.01
N PRO A 91 11.65 -12.21 7.88
CA PRO A 91 12.52 -13.32 7.49
C PRO A 91 11.79 -14.39 6.65
N LEU A 92 10.46 -14.40 6.65
CA LEU A 92 9.66 -15.30 5.81
C LEU A 92 9.58 -14.83 4.35
N CYS A 93 9.90 -13.56 4.09
CA CYS A 93 9.97 -13.01 2.75
C CYS A 93 11.37 -13.29 2.17
N VAL A 94 11.45 -14.29 1.31
CA VAL A 94 12.69 -14.68 0.64
C VAL A 94 13.10 -13.65 -0.42
N GLU A 95 12.12 -13.11 -1.15
CA GLU A 95 12.34 -12.11 -2.20
C GLU A 95 12.55 -10.72 -1.59
N LYS A 96 13.58 -10.02 -2.07
CA LYS A 96 13.94 -8.67 -1.64
C LYS A 96 14.29 -7.79 -2.83
N THR A 97 13.98 -6.50 -2.74
CA THR A 97 14.42 -5.51 -3.74
C THR A 97 15.94 -5.28 -3.63
N PRO A 98 16.59 -4.62 -4.62
CA PRO A 98 18.00 -4.29 -4.54
C PRO A 98 18.37 -3.41 -3.34
N TRP A 99 17.41 -2.68 -2.77
CA TRP A 99 17.56 -1.90 -1.54
C TRP A 99 17.22 -2.69 -0.26
N GLY A 100 17.10 -4.01 -0.35
CA GLY A 100 16.91 -4.91 0.79
C GLY A 100 15.50 -4.92 1.37
N TRP A 101 14.52 -4.34 0.67
CA TRP A 101 13.13 -4.34 1.12
C TRP A 101 12.48 -5.68 0.83
N ALA A 102 11.82 -6.27 1.83
CA ALA A 102 11.07 -7.51 1.67
C ALA A 102 9.90 -7.31 0.69
N VAL A 103 9.78 -8.19 -0.30
CA VAL A 103 8.62 -8.25 -1.20
C VAL A 103 7.57 -9.12 -0.53
N ASP A 104 6.48 -8.50 -0.06
CA ASP A 104 5.42 -9.17 0.68
C ASP A 104 4.02 -8.77 0.18
N PRO A 105 3.49 -9.44 -0.85
CA PRO A 105 2.14 -9.19 -1.33
C PRO A 105 1.07 -9.53 -0.27
N LEU A 106 1.26 -10.59 0.51
CA LEU A 106 0.26 -11.00 1.52
C LEU A 106 0.15 -9.98 2.66
N GLY A 107 1.22 -9.26 2.97
CA GLY A 107 1.15 -8.14 3.90
C GLY A 107 0.19 -7.03 3.43
N LEU A 108 0.06 -6.78 2.12
CA LEU A 108 -0.92 -5.83 1.60
C LEU A 108 -2.36 -6.32 1.80
N TYR A 109 -2.61 -7.61 1.57
CA TYR A 109 -3.91 -8.24 1.86
C TYR A 109 -4.31 -8.06 3.32
N TYR A 110 -3.36 -8.32 4.23
CA TYR A 110 -3.55 -8.13 5.65
C TYR A 110 -3.82 -6.66 5.99
N CYS A 111 -3.05 -5.72 5.43
CA CYS A 111 -3.25 -4.29 5.66
C CYS A 111 -4.63 -3.81 5.19
N LEU A 112 -5.11 -4.26 4.03
CA LEU A 112 -6.45 -3.91 3.54
C LEU A 112 -7.54 -4.37 4.51
N ASN A 113 -7.44 -5.62 4.99
CA ASN A 113 -8.40 -6.17 5.94
C ASN A 113 -8.32 -5.47 7.31
N GLU A 114 -7.13 -5.25 7.87
CA GLU A 114 -6.99 -4.55 9.17
C GLU A 114 -7.54 -3.13 9.09
N LEU A 115 -7.14 -2.37 8.07
CA LEU A 115 -7.56 -0.98 7.94
C LEU A 115 -9.07 -0.90 7.76
N TYR A 116 -9.64 -1.81 6.97
CA TYR A 116 -11.07 -1.84 6.77
C TYR A 116 -11.82 -2.26 8.04
N ASP A 117 -11.40 -3.32 8.72
CA ASP A 117 -11.99 -3.77 9.99
C ASP A 117 -11.96 -2.65 11.04
N ARG A 118 -10.88 -1.87 11.08
CA ARG A 118 -10.69 -0.78 12.02
C ARG A 118 -11.51 0.46 11.72
N TYR A 119 -11.50 0.92 10.47
CA TYR A 119 -12.06 2.22 10.10
C TYR A 119 -13.43 2.13 9.44
N GLN A 120 -13.78 0.99 8.84
CA GLN A 120 -15.03 0.75 8.11
C GLN A 120 -15.32 1.83 7.06
N LYS A 121 -14.26 2.34 6.41
CA LYS A 121 -14.30 3.35 5.33
C LYS A 121 -13.66 2.78 4.06
N PRO A 122 -14.05 3.26 2.86
CA PRO A 122 -13.38 2.91 1.62
C PRO A 122 -11.87 3.11 1.70
N LEU A 123 -11.13 2.24 1.02
CA LEU A 123 -9.67 2.26 1.01
C LEU A 123 -9.12 2.63 -0.37
N PHE A 124 -8.03 3.40 -0.42
CA PHE A 124 -7.33 3.73 -1.64
C PHE A 124 -5.84 3.40 -1.48
N VAL A 125 -5.30 2.51 -2.33
CA VAL A 125 -3.86 2.25 -2.37
C VAL A 125 -3.20 3.36 -3.18
N ALA A 126 -2.75 4.42 -2.49
CA ALA A 126 -2.26 5.64 -3.13
C ALA A 126 -0.82 5.47 -3.66
N GLU A 127 -0.07 4.57 -3.05
CA GLU A 127 1.27 4.24 -3.50
C GLU A 127 1.58 2.76 -3.29
N ASN A 128 2.11 2.15 -4.33
CA ASN A 128 2.74 0.83 -4.32
C ASN A 128 3.69 0.75 -5.50
N GLY A 129 4.79 0.02 -5.39
CA GLY A 129 5.73 -0.13 -6.49
C GLY A 129 7.03 -0.78 -6.05
N ILE A 130 7.86 -1.12 -7.02
CA ILE A 130 9.18 -1.71 -6.79
C ILE A 130 10.25 -0.74 -7.26
N ASP A 131 11.30 -0.60 -6.45
CA ASP A 131 12.54 0.00 -6.90
C ASP A 131 13.44 -1.01 -7.59
N ALA A 132 14.04 -0.59 -8.69
CA ALA A 132 15.01 -1.41 -9.41
C ALA A 132 16.04 -0.52 -10.12
N ILE A 133 17.14 -1.17 -10.52
CA ILE A 133 18.16 -0.58 -11.38
C ILE A 133 17.85 -1.02 -12.81
N ASP A 134 17.42 -0.09 -13.65
CA ASP A 134 17.20 -0.38 -15.06
C ASP A 134 18.50 -0.40 -15.84
N GLN A 135 18.58 -1.29 -16.82
CA GLN A 135 19.62 -1.27 -17.84
C GLN A 135 18.96 -0.98 -19.18
N VAL A 136 19.50 0.00 -19.90
CA VAL A 136 19.09 0.30 -21.28
C VAL A 136 19.80 -0.71 -22.18
N SER A 137 19.03 -1.48 -22.94
CA SER A 137 19.55 -2.45 -23.90
C SER A 137 20.04 -1.76 -25.19
N ASP A 138 20.74 -2.50 -26.04
CA ASP A 138 21.34 -1.98 -27.29
C ASP A 138 20.29 -1.39 -28.25
N ASP A 139 19.04 -1.82 -28.14
CA ASP A 139 17.88 -1.32 -28.89
C ASP A 139 17.28 -0.02 -28.32
N GLY A 140 17.80 0.46 -27.19
CA GLY A 140 17.33 1.65 -26.49
C GLY A 140 16.08 1.44 -25.63
N VAL A 141 15.65 0.20 -25.41
CA VAL A 141 14.52 -0.17 -24.56
C VAL A 141 15.02 -0.69 -23.22
N VAL A 142 14.19 -0.55 -22.18
CA VAL A 142 14.42 -1.16 -20.87
C VAL A 142 13.51 -2.38 -20.76
N HIS A 143 14.12 -3.56 -20.69
CA HIS A 143 13.42 -4.82 -20.46
C HIS A 143 13.27 -5.05 -18.94
N ASP A 144 12.12 -4.70 -18.39
CA ASP A 144 11.84 -4.65 -16.95
C ASP A 144 10.71 -5.60 -16.52
N ASP A 145 10.80 -6.86 -16.90
CA ASP A 145 9.81 -7.89 -16.52
C ASP A 145 9.55 -7.97 -15.01
N TYR A 146 10.60 -7.74 -14.19
CA TYR A 146 10.49 -7.69 -12.73
C TYR A 146 9.53 -6.59 -12.23
N ARG A 147 9.41 -5.49 -13.00
CA ARG A 147 8.52 -4.37 -12.69
C ARG A 147 7.07 -4.68 -12.99
N CYS A 148 6.79 -5.64 -13.87
CA CYS A 148 5.44 -6.17 -14.09
C CYS A 148 5.05 -7.21 -13.03
N ASP A 149 6.00 -8.07 -12.63
CA ASP A 149 5.74 -9.16 -11.69
C ASP A 149 5.34 -8.64 -10.29
N TYR A 150 6.03 -7.62 -9.78
CA TYR A 150 5.71 -7.03 -8.47
C TYR A 150 4.26 -6.50 -8.37
N PRO A 151 3.80 -5.55 -9.22
CA PRO A 151 2.43 -5.06 -9.15
C PRO A 151 1.42 -6.15 -9.49
N ALA A 152 1.73 -7.10 -10.40
CA ALA A 152 0.84 -8.22 -10.67
C ALA A 152 0.57 -9.05 -9.40
N LYS A 153 1.61 -9.40 -8.64
CA LYS A 153 1.48 -10.08 -7.33
C LYS A 153 0.63 -9.28 -6.33
N HIS A 154 0.82 -7.95 -6.26
CA HIS A 154 0.08 -7.09 -5.32
C HIS A 154 -1.37 -6.82 -5.74
N LEU A 155 -1.62 -6.65 -7.04
CA LEU A 155 -2.96 -6.47 -7.59
C LEU A 155 -3.81 -7.74 -7.44
N HIS A 156 -3.21 -8.92 -7.53
CA HIS A 156 -3.91 -10.18 -7.23
C HIS A 156 -4.44 -10.21 -5.80
N VAL A 157 -3.67 -9.76 -4.82
CA VAL A 157 -4.16 -9.75 -3.44
C VAL A 157 -5.17 -8.64 -3.17
N ILE A 158 -5.07 -7.48 -3.85
CA ILE A 158 -6.09 -6.43 -3.79
C ILE A 158 -7.41 -6.99 -4.32
N ARG A 159 -7.38 -7.67 -5.47
CA ARG A 159 -8.55 -8.36 -6.04
C ARG A 159 -9.13 -9.34 -5.03
N ASP A 160 -8.29 -10.16 -4.40
CA ASP A 160 -8.77 -11.18 -3.45
C ASP A 160 -9.42 -10.53 -2.22
N ALA A 161 -8.86 -9.45 -1.67
CA ALA A 161 -9.49 -8.70 -0.58
C ALA A 161 -10.85 -8.09 -0.98
N ILE A 162 -10.98 -7.61 -2.21
CA ILE A 162 -12.27 -7.10 -2.74
C ILE A 162 -13.28 -8.23 -2.95
N CYS A 163 -12.86 -9.34 -3.57
CA CYS A 163 -13.76 -10.40 -4.02
C CYS A 163 -14.15 -11.37 -2.91
N LEU A 164 -13.23 -11.69 -2.00
CA LEU A 164 -13.42 -12.69 -0.95
C LEU A 164 -13.89 -12.05 0.36
N ASP A 165 -13.30 -10.91 0.74
CA ASP A 165 -13.55 -10.27 2.04
C ASP A 165 -14.46 -9.05 1.95
N HIS A 166 -14.80 -8.62 0.73
CA HIS A 166 -15.66 -7.47 0.44
C HIS A 166 -15.09 -6.13 0.94
N VAL A 167 -13.76 -5.99 0.95
CA VAL A 167 -13.11 -4.71 1.25
C VAL A 167 -13.38 -3.70 0.12
N PRO A 168 -13.96 -2.52 0.41
CA PRO A 168 -14.22 -1.48 -0.60
C PRO A 168 -12.93 -0.72 -0.94
N CYS A 169 -12.05 -1.35 -1.73
CA CYS A 169 -10.89 -0.69 -2.31
C CYS A 169 -11.29 0.04 -3.60
N ILE A 170 -11.26 1.37 -3.57
CA ILE A 170 -11.79 2.24 -4.64
C ILE A 170 -10.76 2.65 -5.68
N GLY A 171 -9.48 2.36 -5.45
CA GLY A 171 -8.41 2.79 -6.34
C GLY A 171 -7.04 2.23 -5.98
N TYR A 172 -6.19 2.18 -7.00
CA TYR A 172 -4.78 1.83 -6.93
C TYR A 172 -3.99 2.77 -7.84
N THR A 173 -2.95 3.39 -7.30
CA THR A 173 -1.98 4.17 -8.07
C THR A 173 -0.57 3.68 -7.77
N MET A 174 0.13 3.25 -8.82
CA MET A 174 1.54 2.90 -8.70
C MET A 174 2.36 4.16 -8.41
N TRP A 175 3.30 4.06 -7.48
CA TRP A 175 4.25 5.11 -7.21
C TRP A 175 5.23 5.29 -8.36
N GLY A 176 5.41 6.55 -8.78
CA GLY A 176 6.44 6.92 -9.74
C GLY A 176 6.24 6.28 -11.11
N ASN A 177 5.04 6.36 -11.69
CA ASN A 177 4.72 5.87 -13.04
C ASN A 177 5.64 6.40 -14.16
N VAL A 178 6.33 7.51 -13.92
CA VAL A 178 7.45 8.02 -14.70
C VAL A 178 8.67 8.11 -13.79
N ASP A 179 9.85 7.80 -14.31
CA ASP A 179 11.09 7.93 -13.52
C ASP A 179 11.26 9.34 -12.95
N LEU A 180 11.61 9.38 -11.66
CA LEU A 180 11.73 10.57 -10.84
C LEU A 180 12.89 10.44 -9.86
N VAL A 181 13.34 11.56 -9.29
CA VAL A 181 14.36 11.57 -8.25
C VAL A 181 13.81 10.92 -6.99
N SER A 182 14.43 9.83 -6.55
CA SER A 182 13.95 9.07 -5.38
C SER A 182 13.94 9.91 -4.10
N ARG A 183 12.88 9.75 -3.30
CA ARG A 183 12.68 10.55 -2.08
C ARG A 183 13.72 10.28 -0.99
N SER A 184 14.15 9.02 -0.85
CA SER A 184 15.01 8.57 0.25
C SER A 184 16.49 8.82 0.00
N THR A 185 16.97 8.58 -1.22
CA THR A 185 18.41 8.61 -1.55
C THR A 185 18.76 9.73 -2.52
N GLY A 186 17.78 10.41 -3.14
CA GLY A 186 18.03 11.46 -4.13
C GLY A 186 18.59 10.94 -5.45
N GLU A 187 18.44 9.64 -5.71
CA GLU A 187 18.99 8.95 -6.88
C GLU A 187 17.98 8.88 -8.03
N MET A 188 18.48 9.09 -9.26
CA MET A 188 17.83 8.75 -10.54
C MET A 188 18.07 7.30 -10.96
N VAL A 189 19.18 6.69 -10.51
CA VAL A 189 19.48 5.25 -10.77
C VAL A 189 18.42 4.34 -10.13
N LYS A 190 17.77 4.81 -9.07
CA LYS A 190 16.63 4.16 -8.43
C LYS A 190 15.35 4.46 -9.22
N ARG A 191 15.02 3.57 -10.16
CA ARG A 191 13.91 3.78 -11.12
C ARG A 191 12.65 3.02 -10.72
N TYR A 192 11.52 3.64 -11.01
CA TYR A 192 10.19 3.16 -10.61
C TYR A 192 9.23 3.01 -11.78
N GLY A 193 9.35 3.88 -12.78
CA GLY A 193 8.25 4.12 -13.71
C GLY A 193 8.18 3.15 -14.86
N PHE A 194 7.04 3.18 -15.53
CA PHE A 194 6.82 2.57 -16.83
C PHE A 194 7.40 3.42 -17.98
N VAL A 195 7.68 4.69 -17.69
CA VAL A 195 8.32 5.63 -18.62
C VAL A 195 9.71 5.97 -18.09
N CYS A 196 10.72 5.65 -18.89
CA CYS A 196 12.10 6.02 -18.62
C CYS A 196 12.30 7.52 -18.86
N ALA A 197 13.02 8.18 -17.96
CA ALA A 197 13.51 9.54 -18.13
C ALA A 197 15.03 9.53 -18.29
N ASP A 198 15.52 10.06 -19.42
CA ASP A 198 16.95 10.17 -19.73
C ASP A 198 17.62 11.26 -18.88
N MET A 199 18.01 10.86 -17.67
CA MET A 199 18.78 11.62 -16.70
C MET A 199 19.51 10.64 -15.77
N ASP A 200 20.77 10.97 -15.44
CA ASP A 200 21.57 10.25 -14.45
C ASP A 200 21.61 10.98 -13.07
N ASN A 201 22.37 10.43 -12.11
CA ASN A 201 22.49 11.02 -10.77
C ASN A 201 23.22 12.39 -10.75
N LYS A 202 23.96 12.75 -11.80
CA LYS A 202 24.63 14.06 -11.93
C LYS A 202 23.73 15.10 -12.58
N GLY A 203 22.57 14.69 -13.09
CA GLY A 203 21.66 15.54 -13.85
C GLY A 203 22.01 15.59 -15.34
N ASP A 204 22.92 14.74 -15.82
CA ASP A 204 23.28 14.64 -17.22
C ASP A 204 22.22 13.80 -17.97
N GLY A 205 21.78 14.27 -19.15
CA GLY A 205 20.77 13.60 -19.99
C GLY A 205 19.93 14.61 -20.77
N ILE A 206 19.26 14.18 -21.85
CA ILE A 206 18.43 15.08 -22.68
C ILE A 206 16.95 15.09 -22.24
N LEU A 207 16.62 14.43 -21.13
CA LEU A 207 15.25 14.28 -20.62
C LEU A 207 14.29 13.68 -21.64
N LYS A 208 14.79 12.89 -22.59
CA LYS A 208 13.93 12.13 -23.48
C LYS A 208 13.13 11.12 -22.65
N ARG A 209 11.85 10.95 -23.02
CA ARG A 209 10.97 9.94 -22.43
C ARG A 209 10.87 8.76 -23.39
N SER A 210 11.06 7.55 -22.88
CA SER A 210 10.84 6.30 -23.62
C SER A 210 9.96 5.36 -22.80
N ARG A 211 9.18 4.53 -23.49
CA ARG A 211 8.38 3.48 -22.86
C ARG A 211 9.30 2.32 -22.52
N LYS A 212 9.13 1.76 -21.33
CA LYS A 212 9.72 0.47 -20.94
C LYS A 212 8.75 -0.65 -21.34
N ASP A 213 9.17 -1.90 -21.22
CA ASP A 213 8.28 -3.05 -21.51
C ASP A 213 7.07 -3.08 -20.58
N SER A 214 7.20 -2.54 -19.38
CA SER A 214 6.14 -2.42 -18.38
C SER A 214 5.05 -1.36 -18.65
N PHE A 215 5.14 -0.58 -19.73
CA PHE A 215 4.14 0.45 -20.09
C PHE A 215 2.87 -0.11 -20.74
#